data_AF-A0A6B3FRU7-F1
#
_entry.id   AF-A0A6B3FRU7-F1
#
_cell.length_a   1.000
_cell.length_b   1.000
_cell.length_c   1.000
_cell.angle_alpha   90.00
_cell.angle_beta   90.00
_cell.angle_gamma   90.00
#
_symmetry.space_group_name_H-M   'P 1'
#
loop_
_entity.id
_entity.type
_entity.pdbx_description
1 polymer ?
#
loop_
_entity_poly.entity_id
_entity_poly.type
_entity_poly.pdbx_seq_one_letter_code
_entity_poly.pdbx_strand_id
1 'polypeptide(L)'
;GKQFTVENYTTVLPATIQGIRRYLGSGLIKGIGPVMADRITTHFGVDTLDIIEQEPKRLVEVPGLGPKRTKMIAAAWEEQKAIK
;
A
#
# COMPACT_ATOMS: atom_id res chain seq x y z
N GLY A 1 -17.16 -29.23 17.35
CA GLY A 1 -17.25 -27.83 16.91
C GLY A 1 -15.96 -27.46 16.24
N LYS A 2 -15.99 -26.91 15.02
CA LYS A 2 -14.78 -26.48 14.33
C LYS A 2 -14.31 -25.18 14.96
N GLN A 3 -13.26 -25.29 15.77
CA GLN A 3 -12.56 -24.14 16.33
C GLN A 3 -11.91 -23.40 15.16
N PHE A 4 -12.38 -22.17 14.91
CA PHE A 4 -11.76 -21.26 13.96
C PHE A 4 -10.51 -20.68 14.62
N THR A 5 -9.36 -21.26 14.29
CA THR A 5 -8.06 -20.63 14.52
C THR A 5 -7.88 -19.58 13.44
N VAL A 6 -7.98 -18.30 13.81
CA VAL A 6 -7.64 -17.20 12.91
C VAL A 6 -6.12 -17.16 12.83
N GLU A 7 -5.56 -17.84 11.84
CA GLU A 7 -4.17 -17.64 11.45
C GLU A 7 -4.03 -16.21 10.89
N ASN A 8 -3.39 -15.39 11.71
CA ASN A 8 -2.97 -14.02 11.48
C ASN A 8 -2.45 -13.77 10.05
N TYR A 9 -2.64 -12.55 9.56
CA TYR A 9 -2.12 -11.95 8.31
C TYR A 9 -2.87 -12.20 6.99
N THR A 10 -3.74 -13.21 6.87
CA THR A 10 -4.48 -13.49 5.61
C THR A 10 -5.92 -12.96 5.59
N THR A 11 -6.29 -12.02 6.46
CA THR A 11 -7.57 -11.28 6.30
C THR A 11 -7.40 -10.19 5.25
N VAL A 12 -7.21 -10.68 4.02
CA VAL A 12 -7.54 -10.08 2.73
C VAL A 12 -7.09 -8.63 2.58
N LEU A 13 -5.81 -8.45 2.23
CA LEU A 13 -5.49 -7.34 1.33
C LEU A 13 -6.51 -7.39 0.20
N PRO A 14 -7.21 -6.29 -0.11
CA PRO A 14 -8.27 -6.33 -1.09
C PRO A 14 -7.74 -6.93 -2.39
N ALA A 15 -8.26 -8.09 -2.79
CA ALA A 15 -7.81 -8.82 -3.99
C ALA A 15 -8.13 -8.09 -5.30
N THR A 16 -8.56 -6.84 -5.21
CA THR A 16 -8.94 -5.99 -6.33
C THR A 16 -8.17 -4.67 -6.26
N ILE A 17 -7.75 -4.20 -7.43
CA ILE A 17 -7.14 -2.88 -7.62
C ILE A 17 -7.97 -1.77 -6.93
N GLN A 18 -9.30 -1.87 -7.00
CA GLN A 18 -10.20 -0.90 -6.39
C GLN A 18 -10.07 -0.86 -4.86
N GLY A 19 -9.99 -2.03 -4.21
CA GLY A 19 -9.84 -2.06 -2.77
C GLY A 19 -8.44 -1.61 -2.34
N ILE A 20 -7.38 -1.97 -3.09
CA ILE A 20 -6.02 -1.48 -2.82
C ILE A 20 -6.00 0.05 -2.91
N ARG A 21 -6.60 0.60 -3.96
CA ARG A 21 -6.74 2.05 -4.15
C ARG A 21 -7.49 2.71 -3.00
N ARG A 22 -8.60 2.12 -2.55
CA ARG A 22 -9.38 2.65 -1.42
C ARG A 22 -8.57 2.62 -0.12
N TYR A 23 -7.87 1.53 0.14
CA TYR A 23 -7.01 1.38 1.32
C TYR A 23 -5.91 2.44 1.33
N LEU A 24 -5.16 2.55 0.23
CA LEU A 24 -4.07 3.52 0.10
C LEU A 24 -4.59 4.97 0.11
N GLY A 25 -5.73 5.23 -0.51
CA GLY A 25 -6.33 6.57 -0.62
C GLY A 25 -7.08 7.02 0.64
N SER A 26 -7.21 6.16 1.64
CA SER A 26 -7.92 6.45 2.90
C SER A 26 -7.20 7.50 3.78
N GLY A 27 -5.96 7.83 3.47
CA GLY A 27 -5.12 8.71 4.28
C GLY A 27 -4.37 8.01 5.41
N LEU A 28 -4.49 6.67 5.53
CA LEU A 28 -3.71 5.88 6.49
C LEU A 28 -2.20 5.96 6.24
N ILE A 29 -1.79 6.05 4.98
CA ILE A 29 -0.38 6.18 4.60
C ILE A 29 -0.10 7.65 4.25
N LYS A 30 0.69 8.32 5.10
CA LYS A 30 1.06 9.72 4.88
C LYS A 30 1.72 9.90 3.51
N GLY A 31 1.22 10.85 2.76
CA GLY A 31 1.71 11.14 1.40
C GLY A 31 0.97 10.39 0.29
N ILE A 32 0.05 9.47 0.63
CA ILE A 32 -0.85 8.85 -0.33
C ILE A 32 -2.28 9.36 -0.10
N GLY A 33 -2.71 10.28 -0.97
CA GLY A 33 -4.12 10.66 -1.09
C GLY A 33 -4.81 9.90 -2.23
N PRO A 34 -6.12 10.10 -2.45
CA PRO A 34 -6.89 9.40 -3.48
C PRO A 34 -6.27 9.44 -4.88
N VAL A 35 -5.72 10.59 -5.28
CA VAL A 35 -5.05 10.77 -6.59
C VAL A 35 -3.74 9.97 -6.67
N MET A 36 -2.97 9.89 -5.58
CA MET A 36 -1.75 9.07 -5.58
C MET A 36 -2.07 7.58 -5.54
N ALA A 37 -3.06 7.19 -4.75
CA ALA A 37 -3.52 5.81 -4.73
C ALA A 37 -3.99 5.37 -6.13
N ASP A 38 -4.71 6.23 -6.85
CA ASP A 38 -5.11 6.00 -8.24
C ASP A 38 -3.90 5.79 -9.15
N ARG A 39 -2.89 6.66 -9.10
CA ARG A 39 -1.69 6.52 -9.95
C ARG A 39 -0.85 5.29 -9.62
N ILE A 40 -0.60 5.04 -8.34
CA ILE A 40 0.21 3.90 -7.88
C ILE A 40 -0.49 2.59 -8.31
N THR A 41 -1.79 2.47 -8.06
CA THR A 41 -2.56 1.28 -8.44
C THR A 41 -2.76 1.14 -9.96
N THR A 42 -2.74 2.23 -10.71
CA THR A 42 -2.76 2.16 -12.18
C THR A 42 -1.44 1.66 -12.74
N HIS A 43 -0.31 1.98 -12.08
CA HIS A 43 1.02 1.57 -12.53
C HIS A 43 1.38 0.14 -12.11
N PHE A 44 1.16 -0.21 -10.84
CA PHE A 44 1.54 -1.51 -10.28
C PHE A 44 0.38 -2.51 -10.17
N GLY A 45 -0.87 -2.07 -10.33
CA GLY A 45 -2.02 -2.97 -10.26
C GLY A 45 -2.15 -3.66 -8.89
N VAL A 46 -2.34 -4.98 -8.93
CA VAL A 46 -2.50 -5.81 -7.73
C VAL A 46 -1.20 -5.95 -6.93
N ASP A 47 -0.04 -5.78 -7.58
CA ASP A 47 1.28 -5.90 -6.96
C ASP A 47 1.65 -4.67 -6.12
N THR A 48 0.80 -3.63 -6.13
CA THR A 48 1.07 -2.34 -5.47
C THR A 48 1.55 -2.49 -4.02
N LEU A 49 0.91 -3.36 -3.24
CA LEU A 49 1.22 -3.50 -1.82
C LEU A 49 2.57 -4.19 -1.62
N ASP A 50 2.83 -5.24 -2.40
CA ASP A 50 4.12 -5.94 -2.40
C ASP A 50 5.25 -5.01 -2.83
N ILE A 51 5.01 -4.14 -3.83
CA ILE A 51 5.99 -3.13 -4.25
C ILE A 51 6.27 -2.11 -3.15
N ILE A 52 5.25 -1.62 -2.44
CA ILE A 52 5.47 -0.67 -1.34
C ILE A 52 6.25 -1.35 -0.19
N GLU A 53 5.98 -2.61 0.08
CA GLU A 53 6.60 -3.37 1.17
C GLU A 53 8.03 -3.84 0.85
N GLN A 54 8.24 -4.45 -0.32
CA GLN A 54 9.50 -5.11 -0.68
C GLN A 54 10.42 -4.17 -1.45
N GLU A 55 9.85 -3.34 -2.33
CA GLU A 55 10.60 -2.53 -3.30
C GLU A 55 10.14 -1.06 -3.35
N PRO A 56 10.02 -0.34 -2.22
CA PRO A 56 9.43 1.00 -2.19
C PRO A 56 10.17 2.00 -3.10
N LYS A 57 11.45 1.74 -3.42
CA LYS A 57 12.22 2.54 -4.38
C LYS A 57 11.56 2.60 -5.76
N ARG A 58 10.88 1.54 -6.20
CA ARG A 58 10.18 1.48 -7.49
C ARG A 58 9.03 2.45 -7.59
N LEU A 59 8.51 2.97 -6.46
CA LEU A 59 7.50 4.02 -6.47
C LEU A 59 7.91 5.28 -7.26
N VAL A 60 9.20 5.51 -7.49
CA VAL A 60 9.67 6.59 -8.40
C VAL A 60 9.29 6.39 -9.87
N GLU A 61 8.94 5.17 -10.28
CA GLU A 61 8.42 4.86 -11.62
C GLU A 61 7.05 5.49 -11.84
N VAL A 62 6.30 5.78 -10.77
CA VAL A 62 4.96 6.37 -10.85
C VAL A 62 5.04 7.87 -11.13
N PRO A 63 4.39 8.38 -12.19
CA PRO A 63 4.41 9.81 -12.52
C PRO A 63 3.94 10.71 -11.37
N GLY A 64 4.84 11.58 -10.91
CA GLY A 64 4.60 12.50 -9.80
C GLY A 64 5.07 12.01 -8.43
N LEU A 65 5.63 10.79 -8.33
CA LEU A 65 6.40 10.37 -7.16
C LEU A 65 7.90 10.60 -7.40
N GLY A 66 8.40 11.71 -6.87
CA GLY A 66 9.84 11.95 -6.80
C GLY A 66 10.49 11.24 -5.60
N PRO A 67 11.84 11.14 -5.57
CA PRO A 67 12.59 10.44 -4.53
C PRO A 67 12.24 10.88 -3.09
N LYS A 68 11.95 12.17 -2.89
CA LYS A 68 11.54 12.71 -1.58
C LYS A 68 10.20 12.14 -1.13
N ARG A 69 9.21 12.06 -2.02
CA ARG A 69 7.89 11.52 -1.71
C ARG A 69 7.96 10.01 -1.50
N THR A 70 8.73 9.31 -2.34
CA THR A 70 8.97 7.87 -2.19
C THR A 70 9.53 7.51 -0.82
N LYS A 71 10.57 8.23 -0.35
CA LYS A 71 11.13 8.02 0.99
C LYS A 71 10.10 8.23 2.11
N MET A 72 9.29 9.28 2.00
CA MET A 72 8.24 9.58 2.98
C MET A 72 7.17 8.49 3.01
N ILE A 73 6.73 8.01 1.84
CA ILE A 73 5.72 6.94 1.74
C ILE A 73 6.28 5.64 2.33
N ALA A 74 7.54 5.29 2.01
CA ALA A 74 8.20 4.12 2.56
C ALA A 74 8.27 4.16 4.10
N ALA A 75 8.68 5.31 4.67
CA ALA A 75 8.71 5.49 6.11
C ALA A 75 7.32 5.37 6.75
N ALA A 76 6.31 6.01 6.15
CA ALA A 76 4.93 5.95 6.63
C ALA A 76 4.34 4.53 6.55
N TRP A 77 4.75 3.74 5.55
CA TRP A 77 4.36 2.34 5.41
C TRP A 77 4.91 1.48 6.54
N GLU A 78 6.20 1.60 6.84
CA GLU A 78 6.85 0.89 7.95
C GLU A 78 6.24 1.28 9.31
N GLU A 79 5.99 2.57 9.54
CA GLU A 79 5.32 3.06 10.75
C GLU A 79 3.91 2.45 10.90
N GLN A 80 3.13 2.37 9.81
CA GLN A 80 1.82 1.75 9.85
C GLN A 80 1.93 0.27 10.23
N LYS A 81 2.87 -0.46 9.60
CA LYS A 81 3.06 -1.89 9.82
C LYS A 81 3.42 -2.21 11.27
N ALA A 82 4.22 -1.36 11.92
CA ALA A 82 4.65 -1.52 13.30
C ALA A 82 3.53 -1.27 14.35
N ILE A 83 2.41 -0.64 13.97
CA ILE A 83 1.25 -0.41 14.85
C ILE A 83 0.36 -1.67 14.96
N LYS A 84 0.56 -2.67 14.11
CA LYS A 84 -0.17 -3.94 14.12
C LYS A 84 0.59 -5.07 14.79
#